data_AF-A0A1M3IAE2-F1
#
_entry.id   AF-A0A1M3IAE2-F1
#
_cell.length_a   1.000
_cell.length_b   1.000
_cell.length_c   1.000
_cell.angle_alpha   90.00
_cell.angle_beta   90.00
_cell.angle_gamma   90.00
#
_symmetry.space_group_name_H-M   'P 1'
#
loop_
_entity.id
_entity.type
_entity.pdbx_description
1 polymer ?
#
loop_
_entity_poly.entity_id
_entity_poly.type
_entity_poly.pdbx_seq_one_letter_code
_entity_poly.pdbx_strand_id
1 'polypeptide(L)'
;MRLIELIAEASGWANDITTIYVEQPWSCEANAILVSPAPDTTDPVKRDGRHYEYFIETFIARDVIEGLIGSIEERCQRLISYAQNEA
;
A
#
# COMPACT_ATOMS: atom_id res chain seq x y z
N MET A 1 -7.60 -0.52 -8.28
CA MET A 1 -7.10 -1.91 -8.18
C MET A 1 -7.23 -2.35 -6.73
N ARG A 2 -7.23 -3.64 -6.46
CA ARG A 2 -7.20 -4.17 -5.10
C ARG A 2 -5.77 -4.09 -4.54
N LEU A 3 -5.64 -4.00 -3.22
CA LEU A 3 -4.34 -3.95 -2.55
C LEU A 3 -3.46 -5.16 -2.94
N ILE A 4 -4.03 -6.36 -3.00
CA ILE A 4 -3.30 -7.57 -3.40
C ILE A 4 -2.76 -7.52 -4.83
N GLU A 5 -3.52 -6.93 -5.76
CA GLU A 5 -3.09 -6.74 -7.15
C GLU A 5 -1.95 -5.75 -7.23
N LEU A 6 -2.06 -4.64 -6.49
CA LEU A 6 -1.02 -3.63 -6.39
C LEU A 6 0.29 -4.24 -5.87
N ILE A 7 0.24 -5.04 -4.80
CA ILE A 7 1.41 -5.70 -4.21
C ILE A 7 2.01 -6.76 -5.15
N ALA A 8 1.20 -7.40 -6.00
CA ALA A 8 1.71 -8.34 -7.00
C ALA A 8 2.65 -7.63 -8.00
N GLU A 9 2.46 -6.33 -8.20
CA GLU A 9 3.27 -5.48 -9.06
C GLU A 9 4.42 -4.78 -8.32
N ALA A 10 4.71 -5.15 -7.07
CA ALA A 10 5.69 -4.45 -6.21
C ALA A 10 7.12 -4.41 -6.76
N SER A 11 7.51 -5.37 -7.59
CA SER A 11 8.81 -5.36 -8.27
C SER A 11 8.99 -4.18 -9.22
N GLY A 12 7.89 -3.55 -9.66
CA GLY A 12 7.89 -2.37 -10.53
C GLY A 12 7.95 -1.03 -9.78
N TRP A 13 7.85 -0.99 -8.45
CA TRP A 13 7.90 0.26 -7.69
C TRP A 13 9.35 0.77 -7.60
N ALA A 14 9.81 1.47 -8.63
CA ALA A 14 11.18 2.00 -8.71
C ALA A 14 11.35 3.40 -8.11
N ASN A 15 10.28 4.02 -7.61
CA ASN A 15 10.27 5.42 -7.23
C ASN A 15 9.95 5.62 -5.74
N ASP A 16 10.92 6.16 -5.00
CA ASP A 16 10.87 6.34 -3.54
C ASP A 16 9.88 7.42 -3.11
N ILE A 17 9.41 8.27 -4.03
CA ILE A 17 8.40 9.32 -3.76
C ILE A 17 6.98 8.86 -4.11
N THR A 18 6.66 7.58 -3.89
CA THR A 18 5.32 7.03 -4.16
C THR A 18 4.73 6.45 -2.89
N THR A 19 3.45 6.76 -2.64
CA THR A 19 2.73 6.29 -1.46
C THR A 19 1.50 5.48 -1.88
N ILE A 20 1.27 4.38 -1.18
CA ILE A 20 0.07 3.57 -1.29
C ILE A 20 -0.99 4.16 -0.36
N TYR A 21 -2.19 4.37 -0.90
CA TYR A 21 -3.38 4.76 -0.16
C TYR A 21 -4.45 3.68 -0.33
N VAL A 22 -5.18 3.36 0.74
CA VAL A 22 -6.11 2.20 0.78
C VAL A 22 -7.44 2.59 1.45
N GLU A 23 -8.56 2.11 0.92
CA GLU A 23 -9.86 2.24 1.56
C GLU A 23 -9.91 1.45 2.88
N GLN A 24 -10.47 2.07 3.93
CA GLN A 24 -10.80 1.36 5.17
C GLN A 24 -12.13 0.58 5.03
N PRO A 25 -12.28 -0.58 5.70
CA PRO A 25 -11.26 -1.27 6.49
C PRO A 25 -10.18 -1.91 5.61
N TRP A 26 -8.92 -1.81 6.02
CA TRP A 26 -7.82 -2.41 5.27
C TRP A 26 -7.96 -3.93 5.15
N SER A 27 -7.90 -4.41 3.91
CA SER A 27 -7.90 -5.83 3.57
C SER A 27 -7.19 -6.02 2.23
N CYS A 28 -6.81 -7.25 1.89
CA CYS A 28 -6.19 -7.54 0.59
C CYS A 28 -7.10 -7.23 -0.60
N GLU A 29 -8.42 -7.27 -0.38
CA GLU A 29 -9.45 -6.95 -1.36
C GLU A 29 -9.84 -5.47 -1.35
N ALA A 30 -9.33 -4.67 -0.40
CA ALA A 30 -9.62 -3.25 -0.33
C ALA A 30 -9.08 -2.52 -1.55
N ASN A 31 -9.79 -1.47 -1.99
CA ASN A 31 -9.32 -0.66 -3.10
C ASN A 31 -8.09 0.13 -2.68
N ALA A 32 -7.07 0.09 -3.51
CA ALA A 32 -5.81 0.76 -3.30
C ALA A 32 -5.44 1.59 -4.54
N ILE A 33 -4.69 2.67 -4.28
CA ILE A 33 -4.13 3.55 -5.31
C ILE A 33 -2.68 3.90 -4.97
N LEU A 34 -1.88 4.13 -6.01
CA LEU A 34 -0.58 4.77 -5.89
C LEU A 34 -0.74 6.27 -6.12
N VAL A 35 -0.11 7.06 -5.27
CA VAL A 35 -0.02 8.51 -5.39
C VAL A 35 1.45 8.87 -5.59
N SER A 36 1.74 9.52 -6.72
CA SER A 36 3.06 10.02 -7.08
C SER A 36 2.93 11.39 -7.76
N PRO A 37 3.68 12.43 -7.35
CA PRO A 37 4.54 12.42 -6.15
C PRO A 37 3.74 12.20 -4.87
N ALA A 38 4.37 11.60 -3.86
CA ALA A 38 3.82 11.49 -2.52
C ALA A 38 3.46 12.88 -1.99
N PRO A 39 2.27 13.07 -1.37
CA PRO A 39 1.94 14.34 -0.74
C PRO A 39 2.86 14.63 0.45
N ASP A 40 3.00 15.90 0.81
CA ASP A 40 3.76 16.31 2.01
C ASP A 40 3.04 15.95 3.33
N THR A 41 1.83 15.40 3.26
CA THR A 41 1.02 14.98 4.41
C THR A 41 0.53 13.53 4.25
N THR A 42 0.13 12.92 5.36
CA THR A 42 -0.54 11.62 5.40
C THR A 42 -2.06 11.76 5.41
N ASP A 43 -2.57 12.94 5.05
CA ASP A 43 -4.00 13.18 5.05
C ASP A 43 -4.70 12.29 4.03
N PRO A 44 -5.94 11.87 4.31
CA PRO A 44 -6.68 11.06 3.38
C PRO A 44 -6.90 11.75 2.04
N VAL A 45 -6.94 10.96 0.97
CA VAL A 45 -7.16 11.46 -0.39
C VAL A 45 -8.51 11.01 -0.92
N LYS A 46 -9.18 11.91 -1.65
CA LYS A 46 -10.44 11.61 -2.34
C LYS A 46 -10.21 11.46 -3.84
N ARG A 47 -10.58 10.32 -4.40
CA ARG A 47 -10.46 10.04 -5.84
C ARG A 47 -11.68 9.29 -6.33
N ASP A 48 -12.27 9.73 -7.45
CA ASP A 48 -13.45 9.10 -8.06
C ASP A 48 -14.62 8.87 -7.08
N GLY A 49 -14.82 9.82 -6.16
CA GLY A 49 -15.86 9.75 -5.13
C GLY A 49 -15.55 8.84 -3.94
N ARG A 50 -14.41 8.15 -3.95
CA ARG A 50 -13.93 7.25 -2.89
C ARG A 50 -12.91 7.93 -2.00
N HIS A 51 -12.80 7.46 -0.77
CA HIS A 51 -11.94 7.99 0.27
C HIS A 51 -10.85 6.97 0.60
N TYR A 52 -9.59 7.34 0.45
CA TYR A 52 -8.46 6.46 0.72
C TYR A 52 -7.61 7.04 1.84
N GLU A 53 -7.33 6.21 2.83
CA GLU A 53 -6.43 6.56 3.93
C GLU A 53 -4.99 6.32 3.52
N TYR A 54 -4.08 7.12 4.09
CA TYR A 54 -2.66 6.83 4.00
C TYR A 54 -2.39 5.40 4.50
N PHE A 55 -1.64 4.62 3.74
CA PHE A 55 -1.30 3.25 4.11
C PHE A 55 0.19 3.11 4.37
N ILE A 56 1.04 3.27 3.36
CA ILE A 56 2.50 3.14 3.48
C ILE A 56 3.21 3.62 2.20
N GLU A 57 4.44 4.12 2.31
CA GLU A 57 5.29 4.39 1.14
C GLU A 57 5.75 3.12 0.44
N THR A 58 5.92 3.17 -0.89
CA THR A 58 6.29 2.00 -1.67
C THR A 58 7.68 1.48 -1.35
N PHE A 59 8.62 2.33 -0.94
CA PHE A 59 9.97 1.88 -0.56
C PHE A 59 9.93 1.07 0.74
N ILE A 60 9.19 1.52 1.76
CA ILE A 60 9.00 0.76 3.01
C ILE A 60 8.23 -0.52 2.72
N ALA A 61 7.18 -0.44 1.90
CA ALA A 61 6.39 -1.62 1.54
C ALA A 61 7.25 -2.70 0.86
N ARG A 62 8.19 -2.30 -0.01
CA ARG A 62 9.17 -3.23 -0.60
C ARG A 62 10.05 -3.85 0.46
N ASP A 63 10.67 -3.06 1.32
CA ASP A 63 11.55 -3.57 2.38
C ASP A 63 10.84 -4.58 3.30
N VAL A 64 9.55 -4.35 3.58
CA VAL A 64 8.74 -5.25 4.41
C VAL A 64 8.46 -6.58 3.74
N ILE A 65 8.25 -6.63 2.42
CA ILE A 65 7.91 -7.86 1.67
C ILE A 65 9.09 -8.49 0.92
N GLU A 66 10.20 -7.77 0.79
CA GLU A 66 11.41 -8.25 0.16
C GLU A 66 12.01 -9.39 1.00
N GLY A 67 12.43 -10.47 0.34
CA GLY A 67 12.94 -11.66 1.02
C GLY A 67 11.89 -12.54 1.71
N LEU A 68 10.61 -12.14 1.77
CA LEU A 68 9.55 -13.04 2.23
C LEU A 68 9.27 -14.12 1.19
N ILE A 69 9.60 -15.35 1.56
CA ILE A 69 9.18 -16.57 0.87
C ILE A 69 7.74 -16.85 1.33
N GLY A 70 6.77 -16.55 0.47
CA GLY A 70 5.35 -16.72 0.77
C GLY A 70 4.45 -16.34 -0.41
N SER A 71 3.16 -16.66 -0.29
CA SER A 71 2.15 -16.28 -1.27
C SER A 71 1.92 -14.76 -1.29
N ILE A 72 1.23 -14.27 -2.32
CA ILE A 72 0.91 -12.85 -2.42
C ILE A 72 -0.05 -12.40 -1.31
N GLU A 73 -0.95 -13.29 -0.89
CA GLU A 73 -1.85 -13.09 0.25
C GLU A 73 -1.06 -12.94 1.55
N GLU A 74 -0.05 -13.77 1.78
CA GLU A 74 0.80 -13.69 2.98
C GLU A 74 1.57 -12.36 3.02
N ARG A 75 2.12 -11.93 1.88
CA ARG A 75 2.79 -10.62 1.75
C ARG A 75 1.82 -9.46 2.00
N CYS A 76 0.61 -9.56 1.48
CA CYS A 76 -0.43 -8.57 1.71
C CYS A 76 -0.85 -8.48 3.18
N GLN A 77 -1.09 -9.62 3.83
CA GLN A 77 -1.39 -9.65 5.27
C GLN A 77 -0.23 -9.10 6.10
N ARG A 78 1.01 -9.41 5.71
CA ARG A 78 2.21 -8.87 6.37
C ARG A 78 2.26 -7.34 6.29
N LEU A 79 1.96 -6.75 5.14
CA LEU A 79 1.92 -5.29 4.97
C LEU A 79 0.80 -4.65 5.78
N ILE A 80 -0.40 -5.23 5.76
CA ILE A 80 -1.51 -4.72 6.59
C ILE A 80 -1.12 -4.74 8.06
N SER A 81 -0.55 -5.85 8.53
CA SER A 81 -0.08 -5.96 9.91
C SER A 81 1.05 -4.96 10.23
N TYR A 82 1.99 -4.73 9.30
CA TYR A 82 3.03 -3.72 9.48
C TYR A 82 2.44 -2.32 9.62
N ALA A 83 1.62 -1.89 8.65
CA ALA A 83 1.01 -0.56 8.63
C ALA A 83 0.12 -0.30 9.84
N GLN A 84 -0.59 -1.32 10.36
CA GLN A 84 -1.40 -1.19 11.58
C GLN A 84 -0.59 -1.04 12.86
N ASN A 85 0.67 -1.50 12.88
CA ASN A 85 1.54 -1.38 14.04
C ASN A 85 2.40 -0.10 14.02
N GLU A 86 2.54 0.53 12.85
CA GLU A 86 3.20 1.84 12.70
C GLU A 86 2.22 3.01 12.78
N ALA A 87 0.91 2.74 12.66
CA ALA A 87 -0.18 3.71 12.80
C ALA A 87 -0.43 4.16 14.25
#